data_AF-A0A0S7BII8-F1
#
_entry.id   AF-A0A0S7BII8-F1
#
_cell.length_a   1.000
_cell.length_b   1.000
_cell.length_c   1.000
_cell.angle_alpha   90.00
_cell.angle_beta   90.00
_cell.angle_gamma   90.00
#
_symmetry.space_group_name_H-M   'P 1'
#
loop_
_entity.id
_entity.type
_entity.pdbx_description
1 polymer ?
#
loop_
_entity_poly.entity_id
_entity_poly.type
_entity_poly.pdbx_seq_one_letter_code
_entity_poly.pdbx_strand_id
1 'polypeptide(L)'
;MKKRSVLLVVLVLVLISTFMAGCAPKNAADEWKWTPGKDEVTYKSTAADEWSPTFTVYVKIVGGNDTVLYDGKVTLTSPQMMASEFLSAAISEKGLAQEGLDVGFITKVGDYENDSTNNVYWMYYVNGAMPNWGTNEFRLRDGDYVKLAYEKYQQQ
;
A
#
# COMPACT_ATOMS: atom_id res chain seq x y z
N MET A 1 69.64 40.56 8.92
CA MET A 1 69.48 39.41 8.00
C MET A 1 69.09 38.16 8.79
N LYS A 2 68.04 37.45 8.34
CA LYS A 2 67.55 36.10 8.73
C LYS A 2 67.02 35.93 10.18
N LYS A 3 65.71 36.11 10.38
CA LYS A 3 64.63 35.07 10.35
C LYS A 3 64.67 34.11 11.55
N ARG A 4 63.65 34.15 12.42
CA ARG A 4 62.86 32.96 12.82
C ARG A 4 61.43 33.38 13.16
N SER A 5 60.52 33.00 12.28
CA SER A 5 59.07 33.08 12.47
C SER A 5 58.64 32.04 13.49
N VAL A 6 57.83 32.42 14.48
CA VAL A 6 57.08 31.48 15.31
C VAL A 6 55.63 31.49 14.80
N LEU A 7 55.25 30.35 14.24
CA LEU A 7 53.94 30.06 13.69
C LEU A 7 52.97 29.85 14.87
N LEU A 8 51.98 30.72 14.99
CA LEU A 8 50.92 30.62 15.99
C LEU A 8 49.83 29.71 15.40
N VAL A 9 49.85 28.43 15.79
CA VAL A 9 48.83 27.44 15.40
C VAL A 9 47.57 27.72 16.22
N VAL A 10 46.60 28.39 15.60
CA VAL A 10 45.25 28.57 16.15
C VAL A 10 44.48 27.27 15.92
N LEU A 11 44.32 26.49 16.98
CA LEU A 11 43.49 25.28 17.00
C LEU A 11 42.01 25.72 17.09
N VAL A 12 41.36 25.86 15.94
CA VAL A 12 39.91 26.08 15.86
C VAL A 12 39.21 24.74 16.10
N LEU A 13 38.69 24.54 17.32
CA LEU A 13 37.78 23.47 17.67
C LEU A 13 36.42 23.76 17.01
N VAL A 14 36.22 23.26 15.79
CA VAL A 14 34.90 23.19 15.17
C VAL A 14 34.11 22.09 15.87
N LEU A 15 33.27 22.48 16.83
CA LEU A 15 32.20 21.63 17.34
C LEU A 15 31.17 21.44 16.21
N ILE A 16 31.40 20.44 15.38
CA ILE A 16 30.38 19.90 14.48
C ILE A 16 29.36 19.23 15.40
N SER A 17 28.35 19.98 15.83
CA SER A 17 27.15 19.41 16.43
C SER A 17 26.44 18.62 15.34
N THR A 18 26.79 17.34 15.23
CA THR A 18 25.99 16.37 14.52
C THR A 18 24.60 16.43 15.14
N PHE A 19 23.64 16.99 14.41
CA PHE A 19 22.24 16.69 14.63
C PHE A 19 22.12 15.18 14.44
N MET A 20 22.21 14.43 15.53
CA MET A 20 21.60 13.12 15.58
C MET A 20 20.12 13.39 15.38
N ALA A 21 19.67 13.31 14.13
CA ALA A 21 18.30 12.90 13.87
C ALA A 21 18.17 11.56 14.59
N GLY A 22 17.67 11.62 15.83
CA GLY A 22 17.27 10.45 16.56
C GLY A 22 16.20 9.80 15.73
N CYS A 23 16.57 8.77 14.97
CA CYS A 23 15.62 7.81 14.46
C CYS A 23 14.96 7.21 15.69
N ALA A 24 13.83 7.79 16.10
CA ALA A 24 12.89 7.06 16.94
C ALA A 24 12.68 5.70 16.26
N PRO A 25 12.74 4.58 16.99
CA PRO A 25 12.44 3.29 16.40
C PRO A 25 11.04 3.43 15.78
N LYS A 26 10.94 3.27 14.46
CA LYS A 26 9.63 3.11 13.82
C LYS A 26 8.98 1.95 14.56
N ASN A 27 7.83 2.20 15.17
CA ASN A 27 7.07 1.11 15.76
C ASN A 27 6.82 0.10 14.63
N ALA A 28 7.36 -1.12 14.76
CA ALA A 28 7.13 -2.19 13.79
C ALA A 28 5.63 -2.42 13.51
N ALA A 29 4.78 -1.98 14.44
CA ALA A 29 3.33 -1.98 14.34
C ALA A 29 2.74 -1.14 13.19
N ASP A 30 3.49 -0.24 12.54
CA ASP A 30 2.97 0.65 11.48
C ASP A 30 3.79 0.60 10.17
N GLU A 31 4.75 -0.33 10.02
CA GLU A 31 5.58 -0.39 8.78
C GLU A 31 4.77 -0.67 7.51
N TRP A 32 3.59 -1.26 7.66
CA TRP A 32 2.64 -1.52 6.59
C TRP A 32 1.89 -0.28 6.11
N LYS A 33 1.85 0.81 6.90
CA LYS A 33 1.21 2.06 6.49
C LYS A 33 2.13 2.80 5.54
N TRP A 34 1.78 2.81 4.25
CA TRP A 34 2.46 3.67 3.27
C TRP A 34 1.75 5.03 3.19
N THR A 35 2.39 6.02 2.57
CA THR A 35 1.68 7.25 2.18
C THR A 35 0.94 6.97 0.86
N PRO A 36 -0.40 7.00 0.83
CA PRO A 36 -1.16 6.73 -0.39
C PRO A 36 -0.73 7.64 -1.53
N GLY A 37 -0.74 7.09 -2.74
CA GLY A 37 -0.47 7.83 -3.97
C GLY A 37 -1.59 8.81 -4.33
N LYS A 38 -1.57 9.27 -5.58
CA LYS A 38 -2.47 10.33 -6.06
C LYS A 38 -3.80 9.80 -6.61
N ASP A 39 -3.95 8.49 -6.74
CA ASP A 39 -5.18 7.93 -7.29
C ASP A 39 -6.35 8.18 -6.34
N GLU A 40 -7.52 8.39 -6.91
CA GLU A 40 -8.73 8.58 -6.14
C GLU A 40 -9.92 8.07 -6.94
N VAL A 41 -10.78 7.30 -6.28
CA VAL A 41 -12.08 6.92 -6.85
C VAL A 41 -13.15 7.05 -5.77
N THR A 42 -14.31 7.58 -6.16
CA THR A 42 -15.53 7.53 -5.35
C THR A 42 -16.54 6.64 -6.06
N TYR A 43 -17.01 5.61 -5.36
CA TYR A 43 -17.94 4.62 -5.91
C TYR A 43 -19.14 4.43 -4.98
N LYS A 44 -20.33 4.25 -5.57
CA LYS A 44 -21.53 3.83 -4.84
C LYS A 44 -21.86 2.40 -5.24
N SER A 45 -21.85 1.49 -4.27
CA SER A 45 -22.24 0.10 -4.49
C SER A 45 -23.66 0.01 -5.04
N THR A 46 -23.92 -0.97 -5.91
CA THR A 46 -25.26 -1.24 -6.43
C THR A 46 -26.22 -1.70 -5.33
N ALA A 47 -25.70 -2.24 -4.23
CA ALA A 47 -26.48 -2.59 -3.05
C ALA A 47 -26.78 -1.38 -2.14
N ALA A 48 -26.20 -0.20 -2.42
CA ALA A 48 -26.35 0.98 -1.57
C ALA A 48 -27.67 1.72 -1.79
N ASP A 49 -28.36 1.98 -0.69
CA ASP A 49 -29.52 2.86 -0.61
C ASP A 49 -29.13 4.30 -0.22
N GLU A 50 -30.09 5.11 0.22
CA GLU A 50 -29.87 6.48 0.67
C GLU A 50 -29.27 6.58 2.08
N TRP A 51 -29.43 5.54 2.90
CA TRP A 51 -28.96 5.49 4.29
C TRP A 51 -27.62 4.77 4.45
N SER A 52 -27.12 4.20 3.35
CA SER A 52 -25.88 3.47 3.32
C SER A 52 -24.70 4.37 3.70
N PRO A 53 -23.85 3.93 4.63
CA PRO A 53 -22.68 4.71 5.05
C PRO A 53 -21.66 4.84 3.92
N THR A 54 -20.81 5.85 4.06
CA THR A 54 -19.65 6.07 3.18
C THR A 54 -18.38 5.89 3.97
N PHE A 55 -17.44 5.15 3.39
CA PHE A 55 -16.16 4.80 4.00
C PHE A 55 -15.02 5.17 3.07
N THR A 56 -13.84 5.37 3.64
CA THR A 56 -12.61 5.62 2.92
C THR A 56 -11.58 4.60 3.33
N VAL A 57 -10.94 3.94 2.36
CA VAL A 57 -9.78 3.08 2.57
C VAL A 57 -8.67 3.43 1.59
N TYR A 58 -7.46 2.99 1.90
CA TYR A 58 -6.29 3.23 1.07
C TYR A 58 -5.90 1.95 0.35
N VAL A 59 -5.91 1.99 -0.99
CA VAL A 59 -5.66 0.82 -1.82
C VAL A 59 -4.37 0.98 -2.59
N LYS A 60 -3.57 -0.08 -2.64
CA LYS A 60 -2.41 -0.18 -3.53
C LYS A 60 -2.43 -1.51 -4.28
N ILE A 61 -2.37 -1.44 -5.60
CA ILE A 61 -2.36 -2.59 -6.50
C ILE A 61 -1.05 -2.60 -7.26
N VAL A 62 -0.29 -3.69 -7.14
CA VAL A 62 1.05 -3.85 -7.72
C VAL A 62 1.06 -5.09 -8.59
N GLY A 63 1.26 -4.92 -9.90
CA GLY A 63 1.46 -5.99 -10.86
C GLY A 63 2.93 -6.48 -10.89
N GLY A 64 3.27 -7.28 -11.90
CA GLY A 64 4.63 -7.79 -12.08
C GLY A 64 5.68 -6.69 -12.24
N ASN A 65 6.92 -7.00 -11.85
CA ASN A 65 8.07 -6.08 -11.86
C ASN A 65 7.80 -4.76 -11.10
N ASP A 66 7.09 -4.85 -9.97
CA ASP A 66 6.70 -3.71 -9.12
C ASP A 66 5.89 -2.62 -9.83
N THR A 67 5.21 -2.99 -10.92
CA THR A 67 4.38 -2.05 -11.67
C THR A 67 3.17 -1.62 -10.83
N VAL A 68 3.12 -0.34 -10.44
CA VAL A 68 1.98 0.21 -9.70
C VAL A 68 0.80 0.42 -10.66
N LEU A 69 -0.27 -0.32 -10.44
CA LEU A 69 -1.51 -0.24 -11.21
C LEU A 69 -2.51 0.75 -10.60
N TYR A 70 -2.51 0.83 -9.27
CA TYR A 70 -3.29 1.78 -8.49
C TYR A 70 -2.56 2.09 -7.19
N ASP A 71 -2.51 3.34 -6.76
CA ASP A 71 -2.05 3.72 -5.42
C ASP A 71 -2.76 4.99 -4.97
N GLY A 72 -3.69 4.84 -4.03
CA GLY A 72 -4.47 5.99 -3.59
C GLY A 72 -5.71 5.64 -2.77
N LYS A 73 -6.67 6.55 -2.80
CA LYS A 73 -7.84 6.58 -1.92
C LYS A 73 -9.08 6.06 -2.62
N VAL A 74 -9.73 5.08 -2.02
CA VAL A 74 -11.04 4.59 -2.47
C VAL A 74 -12.09 5.03 -1.46
N THR A 75 -13.04 5.85 -1.91
CA THR A 75 -14.22 6.25 -1.13
C THR A 75 -15.42 5.47 -1.64
N LEU A 76 -16.11 4.75 -0.75
CA LEU A 76 -17.14 3.82 -1.14
C LEU A 76 -18.40 3.99 -0.27
N THR A 77 -19.53 4.26 -0.91
CA THR A 77 -20.85 4.24 -0.27
C THR A 77 -21.46 2.84 -0.43
N SER A 78 -21.61 2.09 0.66
CA SER A 78 -22.10 0.71 0.63
C SER A 78 -22.70 0.30 1.98
N PRO A 79 -23.72 -0.58 2.00
CA PRO A 79 -24.23 -1.16 3.24
C PRO A 79 -23.23 -2.17 3.85
N GLN A 80 -22.16 -2.49 3.13
CA GLN A 80 -21.12 -3.43 3.53
C GLN A 80 -19.73 -2.84 3.26
N MET A 81 -18.73 -3.30 4.00
CA MET A 81 -17.34 -2.85 3.83
C MET A 81 -16.49 -3.95 3.18
N MET A 82 -16.98 -4.56 2.09
CA MET A 82 -16.33 -5.72 1.48
C MET A 82 -15.03 -5.34 0.79
N ALA A 83 -13.93 -6.04 1.09
CA ALA A 83 -12.63 -5.80 0.47
C ALA A 83 -12.69 -5.92 -1.06
N SER A 84 -13.49 -6.85 -1.58
CA SER A 84 -13.74 -7.02 -3.02
C SER A 84 -14.36 -5.79 -3.68
N GLU A 85 -15.26 -5.08 -3.01
CA GLU A 85 -15.89 -3.85 -3.56
C GLU A 85 -14.86 -2.73 -3.70
N PHE A 86 -13.99 -2.52 -2.69
CA PHE A 86 -12.94 -1.51 -2.76
C PHE A 86 -11.88 -1.82 -3.82
N LEU A 87 -11.46 -3.08 -3.91
CA LEU A 87 -10.54 -3.53 -4.96
C LEU A 87 -11.18 -3.39 -6.35
N SER A 88 -12.44 -3.80 -6.51
CA SER A 88 -13.15 -3.67 -7.78
C SER A 88 -13.28 -2.21 -8.21
N ALA A 89 -13.55 -1.29 -7.28
CA ALA A 89 -13.64 0.14 -7.59
C ALA A 89 -12.29 0.70 -8.08
N ALA A 90 -11.20 0.38 -7.37
CA ALA A 90 -9.85 0.80 -7.76
C ALA A 90 -9.42 0.24 -9.13
N ILE A 91 -9.71 -1.03 -9.40
CA ILE A 91 -9.37 -1.69 -10.67
C ILE A 91 -10.20 -1.13 -11.82
N SER A 92 -11.51 -0.95 -11.60
CA SER A 92 -12.43 -0.42 -12.61
C SER A 92 -12.11 1.02 -12.99
N GLU A 93 -11.70 1.86 -12.03
CA GLU A 93 -11.24 3.23 -12.29
C GLU A 93 -10.09 3.27 -13.30
N LYS A 94 -9.20 2.27 -13.26
CA LYS A 94 -8.06 2.16 -14.17
C LYS A 94 -8.41 1.51 -15.51
N GLY A 95 -9.66 1.09 -15.71
CA GLY A 95 -10.08 0.37 -16.91
C GLY A 95 -9.40 -0.99 -17.08
N LEU A 96 -8.96 -1.61 -15.99
CA LEU A 96 -8.24 -2.88 -16.01
C LEU A 96 -9.21 -4.06 -15.95
N ALA A 97 -8.86 -5.15 -16.66
CA ALA A 97 -9.58 -6.42 -16.53
C ALA A 97 -9.42 -7.00 -15.12
N GLN A 98 -10.41 -7.75 -14.64
CA GLN A 98 -10.36 -8.45 -13.35
C GLN A 98 -11.13 -9.76 -13.38
N GLU A 99 -10.62 -10.77 -12.67
CA GLU A 99 -11.27 -12.06 -12.46
C GLU A 99 -11.06 -12.54 -11.03
N GLY A 100 -12.08 -13.19 -10.46
CA GLY A 100 -11.99 -13.90 -9.19
C GLY A 100 -12.27 -13.08 -7.92
N LEU A 101 -12.55 -11.78 -8.03
CA LEU A 101 -12.89 -10.92 -6.88
C LEU A 101 -14.21 -11.30 -6.21
N ASP A 102 -15.20 -11.74 -6.98
CA ASP A 102 -16.53 -12.13 -6.53
C ASP A 102 -16.51 -13.45 -5.75
N VAL A 103 -15.59 -14.35 -6.09
CA VAL A 103 -15.37 -15.63 -5.40
C VAL A 103 -14.25 -15.58 -4.35
N GLY A 104 -13.53 -14.46 -4.24
CA GLY A 104 -12.51 -14.21 -3.21
C GLY A 104 -11.11 -14.71 -3.54
N PHE A 105 -10.93 -15.44 -4.65
CA PHE A 105 -9.63 -15.88 -5.15
C PHE A 105 -9.32 -15.19 -6.48
N ILE A 106 -8.53 -14.11 -6.41
CA ILE A 106 -8.23 -13.26 -7.55
C ILE A 106 -7.27 -13.99 -8.50
N THR A 107 -7.66 -14.13 -9.77
CA THR A 107 -6.88 -14.83 -10.79
C THR A 107 -6.25 -13.89 -11.81
N LYS A 108 -6.80 -12.68 -11.96
CA LYS A 108 -6.34 -11.70 -12.95
C LYS A 108 -6.60 -10.27 -12.50
N VAL A 109 -5.62 -9.39 -12.73
CA VAL A 109 -5.82 -7.92 -12.77
C VAL A 109 -4.97 -7.33 -13.90
N GLY A 110 -5.59 -6.56 -14.79
CA GLY A 110 -4.95 -6.05 -16.00
C GLY A 110 -4.41 -7.20 -16.86
N ASP A 111 -3.12 -7.13 -17.20
CA ASP A 111 -2.43 -8.11 -18.04
C ASP A 111 -1.78 -9.25 -17.22
N TYR A 112 -1.94 -9.27 -15.89
CA TYR A 112 -1.28 -10.25 -15.03
C TYR A 112 -2.26 -11.33 -14.56
N GLU A 113 -2.03 -12.55 -15.00
CA GLU A 113 -2.73 -13.78 -14.59
C GLU A 113 -1.84 -14.60 -13.66
N ASN A 114 -2.43 -15.33 -12.71
CA ASN A 114 -1.69 -16.22 -11.82
C ASN A 114 -0.83 -17.23 -12.60
N ASP A 115 0.43 -17.37 -12.19
CA ASP A 115 1.40 -18.29 -12.77
C ASP A 115 1.77 -19.37 -11.76
N SER A 116 1.05 -20.50 -11.85
CA SER A 116 1.31 -21.68 -11.02
C SER A 116 2.65 -22.35 -11.29
N THR A 117 3.25 -22.15 -12.47
CA THR A 117 4.57 -22.74 -12.80
C THR A 117 5.67 -22.03 -12.04
N ASN A 118 5.57 -20.71 -11.92
CA ASN A 118 6.54 -19.88 -11.21
C ASN A 118 6.12 -19.56 -9.75
N ASN A 119 4.98 -20.10 -9.32
CA ASN A 119 4.39 -19.89 -7.99
C ASN A 119 4.09 -18.41 -7.72
N VAL A 120 3.61 -17.68 -8.72
CA VAL A 120 3.27 -16.25 -8.63
C VAL A 120 1.77 -16.08 -8.65
N TYR A 121 1.23 -15.38 -7.65
CA TYR A 121 -0.19 -15.22 -7.45
C TYR A 121 -0.55 -13.82 -7.00
N TRP A 122 -1.81 -13.47 -7.15
CA TRP A 122 -2.40 -12.30 -6.50
C TRP A 122 -2.59 -12.55 -4.99
N MET A 123 -1.78 -11.85 -4.20
CA MET A 123 -1.79 -11.89 -2.74
C MET A 123 -2.40 -10.59 -2.22
N TYR A 124 -3.30 -10.69 -1.25
CA TYR A 124 -3.94 -9.51 -0.66
C TYR A 124 -3.65 -9.39 0.83
N TYR A 125 -3.47 -8.16 1.27
CA TYR A 125 -3.09 -7.81 2.62
C TYR A 125 -4.00 -6.69 3.12
N VAL A 126 -4.43 -6.81 4.37
CA VAL A 126 -5.12 -5.74 5.09
C VAL A 126 -4.27 -5.35 6.28
N ASN A 127 -3.89 -4.08 6.34
CA ASN A 127 -3.04 -3.53 7.40
C ASN A 127 -1.75 -4.33 7.60
N GLY A 128 -1.13 -4.75 6.49
CA GLY A 128 0.14 -5.51 6.48
C GLY A 128 0.02 -7.01 6.72
N ALA A 129 -1.16 -7.53 7.05
CA ALA A 129 -1.38 -8.96 7.29
C ALA A 129 -2.24 -9.59 6.18
N MET A 130 -1.90 -10.81 5.77
CA MET A 130 -2.75 -11.60 4.88
C MET A 130 -3.93 -12.14 5.70
N PRO A 131 -5.20 -11.82 5.36
CA PRO A 131 -6.33 -12.37 6.09
C PRO A 131 -6.59 -13.85 5.74
N ASN A 132 -7.32 -14.54 6.63
CA ASN A 132 -7.69 -15.95 6.45
C ASN A 132 -8.95 -16.17 5.58
N TRP A 133 -9.50 -15.10 5.01
CA TRP A 133 -10.75 -15.13 4.27
C TRP A 133 -10.52 -14.73 2.81
N GLY A 134 -11.51 -14.89 1.95
CA GLY A 134 -11.49 -14.28 0.62
C GLY A 134 -11.76 -12.77 0.69
N THR A 135 -11.40 -12.03 -0.35
CA THR A 135 -11.74 -10.59 -0.46
C THR A 135 -13.26 -10.35 -0.50
N ASN A 136 -14.03 -11.34 -0.93
CA ASN A 136 -15.50 -11.35 -0.96
C ASN A 136 -16.15 -11.65 0.40
N GLU A 137 -15.36 -12.03 1.41
CA GLU A 137 -15.86 -12.36 2.76
C GLU A 137 -15.28 -11.42 3.82
N PHE A 138 -14.18 -10.73 3.52
CA PHE A 138 -13.50 -9.86 4.46
C PHE A 138 -14.13 -8.45 4.52
N ARG A 139 -14.57 -8.05 5.72
CA ARG A 139 -15.04 -6.69 6.03
C ARG A 139 -13.89 -5.81 6.49
N LEU A 140 -13.60 -4.77 5.71
CA LEU A 140 -12.69 -3.69 6.08
C LEU A 140 -13.31 -2.76 7.13
N ARG A 141 -12.48 -1.86 7.64
CA ARG A 141 -12.83 -0.71 8.48
C ARG A 141 -12.42 0.58 7.79
N ASP A 142 -13.05 1.67 8.21
CA ASP A 142 -12.71 3.01 7.73
C ASP A 142 -11.23 3.32 8.07
N GLY A 143 -10.49 3.80 7.07
CA GLY A 143 -9.06 4.07 7.16
C GLY A 143 -8.13 2.87 6.99
N ASP A 144 -8.64 1.66 6.71
CA ASP A 144 -7.79 0.49 6.45
C ASP A 144 -6.90 0.68 5.22
N TYR A 145 -5.76 -0.02 5.24
CA TYR A 145 -4.82 -0.08 4.13
C TYR A 145 -4.88 -1.47 3.49
N VAL A 146 -5.22 -1.51 2.21
CA VAL A 146 -5.35 -2.74 1.43
C VAL A 146 -4.30 -2.78 0.33
N LYS A 147 -3.46 -3.81 0.36
CA LYS A 147 -2.48 -4.07 -0.72
C LYS A 147 -2.91 -5.33 -1.48
N LEU A 148 -2.97 -5.24 -2.80
CA LEU A 148 -3.09 -6.38 -3.70
C LEU A 148 -1.82 -6.46 -4.55
N ALA A 149 -1.09 -7.57 -4.48
CA ALA A 149 0.22 -7.69 -5.09
C ALA A 149 0.34 -8.97 -5.92
N TYR A 150 0.85 -8.86 -7.14
CA TYR A 150 1.22 -9.97 -7.98
C TYR A 150 2.64 -10.41 -7.65
N GLU A 151 2.77 -11.42 -6.80
CA GLU A 151 4.05 -11.78 -6.19
C GLU A 151 4.20 -13.28 -5.98
N LYS A 152 5.44 -13.71 -5.79
CA LYS A 152 5.74 -15.11 -5.55
C LYS A 152 5.18 -15.54 -4.20
N TYR A 153 4.30 -16.53 -4.19
CA TYR A 153 3.76 -17.08 -2.95
C TYR A 153 4.90 -17.69 -2.13
N GLN A 154 4.99 -17.29 -0.87
CA GLN A 154 5.91 -17.86 0.12
C GLN A 154 5.03 -18.53 1.18
N GLN A 155 5.23 -19.82 1.43
CA GLN A 155 4.60 -20.46 2.58
C GLN A 155 5.18 -19.82 3.85
N GLN A 156 4.31 -19.32 4.72
CA GLN A 156 4.67 -18.78 6.03
C GLN A 156 4.88 -19.91 7.04
#